data_AF-A0A2A5FKN8-F1
#
_entry.id   AF-A0A2A5FKN8-F1
#
_cell.length_a   1.000
_cell.length_b   1.000
_cell.length_c   1.000
_cell.angle_alpha   90.00
_cell.angle_beta   90.00
_cell.angle_gamma   90.00
#
_symmetry.space_group_name_H-M   'P 1'
#
loop_
_entity.id
_entity.type
_entity.pdbx_description
1 polymer ?
#
loop_
_entity_poly.entity_id
_entity_poly.type
_entity_poly.pdbx_seq_one_letter_code
_entity_poly.pdbx_strand_id
1 'polypeptide(L)'
;MADLAASAVTVIRNWLTGGIANKDQWAAQVSCALVAMGSATNKIPATAFGLTRIEQVSGLAWDETNSRAYGLTTDGTNVYVINLEGATDADRGNAVDHTTTVLTFTIKGYQ
;
A
#
# COMPACT_ATOMS: atom_id res chain seq x y z
N MET A 1 4.59 -14.21 6.35
CA MET A 1 4.01 -12.98 5.77
C MET A 1 3.35 -12.28 6.92
N ALA A 2 4.01 -11.26 7.44
CA ALA A 2 3.44 -10.46 8.52
C ALA A 2 2.73 -9.26 7.91
N ASP A 3 1.49 -9.04 8.33
CA ASP A 3 0.65 -7.95 7.83
C ASP A 3 0.99 -6.66 8.57
N LEU A 4 0.98 -5.55 7.83
CA LEU A 4 1.10 -4.23 8.42
C LEU A 4 -0.08 -3.94 9.35
N ALA A 5 0.23 -3.62 10.59
CA ALA A 5 -0.77 -3.18 11.55
C ALA A 5 -1.41 -1.86 11.10
N ALA A 6 -2.73 -1.73 11.27
CA ALA A 6 -3.46 -0.50 10.95
C ALA A 6 -2.89 0.74 11.65
N SER A 7 -2.29 0.57 12.84
CA SER A 7 -1.61 1.64 13.58
C SER A 7 -0.38 2.22 12.88
N ALA A 8 0.18 1.51 11.89
CA ALA A 8 1.29 2.00 11.08
C ALA A 8 0.84 2.75 9.81
N VAL A 9 -0.48 2.85 9.58
CA VAL A 9 -1.08 3.57 8.46
C VAL A 9 -1.80 4.81 8.97
N THR A 10 -1.45 5.96 8.40
CA THR A 10 -2.10 7.24 8.67
C THR A 10 -2.83 7.71 7.40
N VAL A 11 -4.13 7.94 7.50
CA VAL A 11 -4.90 8.59 6.43
C VAL A 11 -4.66 10.09 6.50
N ILE A 12 -4.02 10.66 5.48
CA ILE A 12 -3.72 12.11 5.41
C ILE A 12 -4.97 12.88 5.02
N ARG A 13 -5.67 12.38 3.99
CA ARG A 13 -6.93 12.94 3.49
C ARG A 13 -7.70 11.86 2.76
N ASN A 14 -9.02 11.96 2.77
CA ASN A 14 -9.90 11.04 2.07
C ASN A 14 -11.06 11.77 1.38
N TRP A 15 -11.68 11.08 0.43
CA TRP A 15 -12.85 11.56 -0.27
C TRP A 15 -13.64 10.39 -0.87
N LEU A 16 -14.95 10.59 -1.01
CA LEU A 16 -15.81 9.67 -1.72
C LEU A 16 -15.69 9.89 -3.23
N THR A 17 -15.57 8.81 -3.99
CA THR A 17 -15.46 8.82 -5.45
C THR A 17 -16.70 8.31 -6.16
N GLY A 18 -17.63 7.72 -5.42
CA GLY A 18 -18.88 7.15 -5.90
C GLY A 18 -19.48 6.24 -4.86
N GLY A 19 -20.68 5.72 -5.12
CA GLY A 19 -21.31 4.74 -4.26
C GLY A 19 -22.62 4.22 -4.85
N ILE A 20 -22.99 3.01 -4.45
CA ILE A 20 -24.31 2.43 -4.70
C ILE A 20 -24.74 1.68 -3.45
N ALA A 21 -26.00 1.86 -3.04
CA ALA A 21 -26.68 1.20 -1.92
C ALA A 21 -25.78 0.37 -0.97
N ASN A 22 -25.34 1.00 0.13
CA ASN A 22 -24.52 0.42 1.19
C ASN A 22 -23.08 0.02 0.78
N LYS A 23 -22.57 0.54 -0.35
CA LYS A 23 -21.18 0.45 -0.75
C LYS A 23 -20.68 1.80 -1.21
N ASP A 24 -19.78 2.38 -0.43
CA ASP A 24 -19.13 3.64 -0.76
C ASP A 24 -17.74 3.36 -1.33
N GLN A 25 -17.48 3.92 -2.51
CA GLN A 25 -16.19 3.86 -3.15
C GLN A 25 -15.34 5.01 -2.62
N TRP A 26 -14.41 4.64 -1.76
CA TRP A 26 -13.58 5.55 -1.00
C TRP A 26 -12.19 5.66 -1.62
N ALA A 27 -11.62 6.86 -1.64
CA ALA A 27 -10.23 7.07 -1.98
C ALA A 27 -9.54 7.90 -0.90
N ALA A 28 -8.25 7.63 -0.70
CA ALA A 28 -7.45 8.39 0.24
C ALA A 28 -6.00 8.47 -0.16
N GLN A 29 -5.39 9.58 0.25
CA GLN A 29 -3.94 9.66 0.38
C GLN A 29 -3.55 9.16 1.77
N VAL A 30 -2.62 8.23 1.81
CA VAL A 30 -2.17 7.56 3.02
C VAL A 30 -0.65 7.67 3.16
N SER A 31 -0.19 7.74 4.40
CA SER A 31 1.21 7.57 4.79
C SER A 31 1.33 6.27 5.57
N CYS A 32 2.32 5.46 5.25
CA CYS A 32 2.46 4.09 5.74
C CYS A 32 3.89 3.85 6.22
N ALA A 33 4.07 3.62 7.51
CA ALA A 33 5.37 3.32 8.11
C ALA A 33 5.67 1.82 8.00
N LEU A 34 6.56 1.45 7.08
CA LEU A 34 7.02 0.07 6.91
C LEU A 34 8.07 -0.25 7.98
N VAL A 35 7.62 -0.84 9.07
CA VAL A 35 8.48 -1.41 10.11
C VAL A 35 8.84 -2.85 9.76
N ALA A 36 9.94 -3.39 10.30
CA ALA A 36 10.35 -4.76 10.00
C ALA A 36 9.26 -5.77 10.39
N MET A 37 8.63 -6.44 9.40
CA MET A 37 7.60 -7.45 9.65
C MET A 37 8.00 -8.80 9.07
N GLY A 38 8.75 -9.57 9.88
CA GLY A 38 8.84 -11.03 9.78
C GLY A 38 9.13 -11.62 8.39
N SER A 39 10.40 -11.52 7.94
CA SER A 39 11.16 -12.38 7.00
C SER A 39 10.49 -12.91 5.71
N ALA A 40 9.29 -12.46 5.35
CA ALA A 40 8.56 -12.83 4.16
C ALA A 40 7.58 -11.72 3.79
N THR A 41 7.90 -11.02 2.70
CA THR A 41 7.12 -9.96 2.02
C THR A 41 6.00 -9.33 2.87
N ASN A 42 6.28 -8.17 3.43
CA ASN A 42 5.40 -7.25 4.12
C ASN A 42 4.19 -7.01 3.23
N LYS A 43 3.01 -7.35 3.74
CA LYS A 43 1.74 -7.04 3.08
C LYS A 43 1.08 -5.90 3.81
N ILE A 44 0.50 -4.97 3.05
CA ILE A 44 -0.34 -3.93 3.65
C ILE A 44 -1.80 -4.28 3.33
N PRO A 45 -2.53 -4.92 4.25
CA PRO A 45 -3.88 -5.40 3.97
C PRO A 45 -4.87 -4.26 3.80
N ALA A 46 -5.96 -4.50 3.05
CA ALA A 46 -7.07 -3.55 2.88
C ALA A 46 -7.60 -3.02 4.22
N THR A 47 -7.64 -3.89 5.23
CA THR A 47 -8.08 -3.57 6.59
C THR A 47 -7.19 -2.56 7.29
N ALA A 48 -5.91 -2.45 6.93
CA ALA A 48 -5.02 -1.41 7.45
C ALA A 48 -5.43 0.00 7.01
N PHE A 49 -6.18 0.10 5.90
CA PHE A 49 -6.76 1.36 5.41
C PHE A 49 -8.23 1.54 5.83
N GLY A 50 -8.79 0.60 6.60
CA GLY A 50 -10.22 0.55 6.90
C GLY A 50 -11.08 0.13 5.70
N LEU A 51 -10.50 -0.53 4.70
CA LEU A 51 -11.19 -0.99 3.49
C LEU A 51 -11.51 -2.48 3.56
N THR A 52 -12.62 -2.87 2.93
CA THR A 52 -12.98 -4.28 2.71
C THR A 52 -12.35 -4.84 1.43
N ARG A 53 -12.06 -3.98 0.46
CA ARG A 53 -11.41 -4.34 -0.81
C ARG A 53 -10.66 -3.17 -1.40
N ILE A 54 -9.50 -3.44 -1.99
CA ILE A 54 -8.72 -2.48 -2.77
C ILE A 54 -9.10 -2.65 -4.24
N GLU A 55 -9.36 -1.55 -4.94
CA GLU A 55 -9.56 -1.56 -6.38
C GLU A 55 -8.34 -1.03 -7.13
N GLN A 56 -7.75 0.05 -6.60
CA GLN A 56 -6.62 0.72 -7.23
C GLN A 56 -5.67 1.24 -6.16
N VAL A 57 -4.38 1.18 -6.47
CA VAL A 57 -3.32 1.86 -5.75
C VAL A 57 -2.52 2.67 -6.75
N SER A 58 -1.96 3.81 -6.35
CA SER A 58 -1.04 4.54 -7.23
C SER A 58 0.14 3.64 -7.59
N GLY A 59 0.57 3.62 -8.86
CA GLY A 59 1.67 2.75 -9.30
C GLY A 59 3.03 3.09 -8.67
N LEU A 60 3.15 4.27 -8.05
CA LEU A 60 4.32 4.70 -7.30
C LEU A 60 3.92 5.21 -5.92
N ALA A 61 4.80 4.96 -4.94
CA ALA A 61 4.84 5.57 -3.63
C ALA A 61 6.07 6.47 -3.51
N TRP A 62 5.96 7.59 -2.81
CA TRP A 62 7.10 8.40 -2.44
C TRP A 62 7.55 8.05 -1.02
N ASP A 63 8.84 7.79 -0.83
CA ASP A 63 9.43 7.65 0.50
C ASP A 63 10.03 8.97 0.98
N GLU A 64 9.45 9.49 2.04
CA GLU A 64 9.91 10.73 2.67
C GLU A 64 11.24 10.54 3.42
N THR A 65 11.55 9.32 3.83
CA THR A 65 12.76 9.02 4.63
C THR A 65 14.01 9.01 3.77
N ASN A 66 13.99 8.29 2.64
CA ASN A 66 15.16 8.14 1.77
C ASN A 66 15.07 8.98 0.49
N SER A 67 13.99 9.76 0.30
CA SER A 67 13.76 10.59 -0.90
C SER A 67 13.81 9.78 -2.21
N ARG A 68 13.11 8.64 -2.23
CA ARG A 68 13.07 7.70 -3.36
C ARG A 68 11.64 7.28 -3.69
N ALA A 69 11.41 6.89 -4.95
CA ALA A 69 10.13 6.34 -5.38
C ALA A 69 10.17 4.81 -5.35
N TYR A 70 9.08 4.19 -4.89
CA TYR A 70 8.89 2.75 -4.88
C TYR A 70 7.71 2.36 -5.77
N GLY A 71 7.82 1.24 -6.46
CA GLY A 71 6.70 0.67 -7.21
C GLY A 71 5.68 0.06 -6.26
N LEU A 72 4.39 0.24 -6.54
CA LEU A 72 3.31 -0.41 -5.81
C LEU A 72 2.45 -1.26 -6.72
N THR A 73 1.93 -2.34 -6.17
CA THR A 73 0.91 -3.18 -6.82
C THR A 73 -0.10 -3.68 -5.80
N THR A 74 -1.22 -4.22 -6.28
CA THR A 74 -2.25 -4.79 -5.42
C THR A 74 -2.87 -6.03 -6.06
N ASP A 75 -3.21 -7.02 -5.22
CA ASP A 75 -4.02 -8.19 -5.61
C ASP A 75 -5.53 -7.97 -5.33
N GLY A 76 -5.91 -6.77 -4.87
CA GLY A 76 -7.26 -6.40 -4.45
C GLY A 76 -7.56 -6.64 -2.96
N THR A 77 -6.69 -7.34 -2.24
CA THR A 77 -6.78 -7.56 -0.78
C THR A 77 -5.61 -6.92 -0.04
N ASN A 78 -4.44 -6.85 -0.65
CA ASN A 78 -3.21 -6.31 -0.09
C ASN A 78 -2.55 -5.36 -1.08
N VAL A 79 -1.84 -4.36 -0.55
CA VAL A 79 -0.82 -3.60 -1.29
C VAL A 79 0.54 -4.23 -1.04
N TYR A 80 1.32 -4.30 -2.11
CA TYR A 80 2.70 -4.78 -2.10
C TYR A 80 3.62 -3.71 -2.66
N VAL A 81 4.83 -3.63 -2.09
CA VAL A 81 5.91 -2.80 -2.63
C VAL A 81 6.77 -3.67 -3.52
N ILE A 82 7.08 -3.18 -4.72
CA ILE A 82 7.87 -3.90 -5.73
C ILE A 82 9.36 -3.58 -5.53
N ASN A 83 10.21 -4.59 -5.64
CA ASN A 83 11.65 -4.35 -5.72
C ASN A 83 12.00 -3.78 -7.10
N LEU A 84 12.38 -2.51 -7.17
CA LEU A 84 12.97 -1.94 -8.38
C LEU A 84 14.50 -2.05 -8.39
N GLU A 85 15.13 -2.18 -7.22
CA GLU A 85 16.58 -2.20 -7.04
C GLU A 85 17.09 -3.65 -7.12
N GLY A 86 17.65 -4.02 -8.27
CA GLY A 86 18.14 -5.39 -8.52
C GLY A 86 17.11 -6.33 -9.14
N ALA A 87 15.96 -5.82 -9.60
CA ALA A 87 15.03 -6.60 -10.39
C ALA A 87 15.65 -7.07 -11.72
N THR A 88 15.64 -8.38 -11.94
CA THR A 88 15.84 -8.95 -13.27
C THR A 88 14.54 -8.87 -14.08
N ASP A 89 14.57 -9.19 -15.37
CA ASP A 89 13.35 -9.26 -16.19
C ASP A 89 12.36 -10.29 -15.64
N ALA A 90 12.86 -11.36 -15.00
CA ALA A 90 12.05 -12.41 -14.39
C ALA A 90 11.37 -11.97 -13.08
N ASP A 91 11.94 -11.03 -12.34
CA ASP A 91 11.54 -10.71 -10.97
C ASP A 91 11.02 -9.27 -10.79
N ARG A 92 10.85 -8.52 -11.87
CA ARG A 92 10.44 -7.10 -11.84
C ARG A 92 9.07 -6.86 -11.20
N GLY A 93 8.22 -7.88 -11.09
CA GLY A 93 6.93 -7.80 -10.40
C GLY A 93 6.94 -8.30 -8.96
N ASN A 94 8.08 -8.79 -8.47
CA ASN A 94 8.14 -9.44 -7.16
C ASN A 94 8.05 -8.40 -6.05
N ALA A 95 7.21 -8.73 -5.08
CA ALA A 95 7.05 -7.94 -3.88
C ALA A 95 8.24 -8.12 -2.93
N VAL A 96 8.63 -7.06 -2.23
CA VAL A 96 9.83 -7.03 -1.39
C VAL A 96 9.57 -6.41 -0.02
N ASP A 97 10.40 -6.82 0.93
CA ASP A 97 10.46 -6.24 2.26
C ASP A 97 11.26 -4.93 2.23
N HIS A 98 10.58 -3.84 2.51
CA HIS A 98 11.23 -2.60 2.94
C HIS A 98 11.00 -2.38 4.42
N THR A 99 12.03 -1.92 5.10
CA THR A 99 12.00 -1.58 6.52
C THR A 99 12.47 -0.15 6.71
N THR A 100 12.07 0.50 7.80
CA THR A 100 12.54 1.86 8.15
C THR A 100 12.22 2.90 7.07
N THR A 101 11.09 2.74 6.39
CA THR A 101 10.66 3.55 5.25
C THR A 101 9.24 4.05 5.50
N VAL A 102 8.93 5.29 5.13
CA VAL A 102 7.58 5.86 5.24
C VAL A 102 7.08 6.19 3.84
N LEU A 103 6.11 5.40 3.37
CA LEU A 103 5.57 5.53 2.02
C LEU A 103 4.30 6.37 2.00
N THR A 104 4.28 7.41 1.19
CA THR A 104 3.10 8.21 0.90
C THR A 104 2.56 7.87 -0.49
N PHE A 105 1.29 7.48 -0.56
CA PHE A 105 0.64 7.06 -1.81
C PHE A 105 -0.88 7.24 -1.76
N THR A 106 -1.57 6.98 -2.89
CA THR A 106 -3.03 7.04 -2.97
C THR A 106 -3.62 5.65 -3.16
N ILE A 107 -4.70 5.36 -2.45
CA ILE A 107 -5.45 4.11 -2.55
C ILE A 107 -6.93 4.39 -2.80
N LYS A 108 -7.58 3.48 -3.51
CA LYS A 108 -9.01 3.49 -3.78
C LYS A 108 -9.58 2.11 -3.54
N GLY A 109 -10.73 2.05 -2.88
CA GLY A 109 -11.39 0.79 -2.57
C GLY A 109 -12.80 0.97 -2.04
N TYR A 110 -13.35 -0.12 -1.53
CA TYR A 110 -14.64 -0.12 -0.86
C TYR A 110 -14.43 -0.16 0.65
N GLN A 111 -15.16 0.69 1.35
CA GLN A 111 -15.32 0.63 2.80
C GLN A 111 -16.53 -0.23 3.14
#